data_AF-A0A327X208-F1
#
_entry.id   AF-A0A327X208-F1
#
_cell.length_a   1.000
_cell.length_b   1.000
_cell.length_c   1.000
_cell.angle_alpha   90.00
_cell.angle_beta   90.00
_cell.angle_gamma   90.00
#
_symmetry.space_group_name_H-M   'P 1'
#
loop_
_entity.id
_entity.type
_entity.pdbx_description
1 polymer ?
#
loop_
_entity_poly.entity_id
_entity_poly.type
_entity_poly.pdbx_seq_one_letter_code
_entity_poly.pdbx_strand_id
1 'polypeptide(L)'
;MALALSALVTAIVAPLVTWQLVNMVFRIHQLQRDLRQLATFDALPGLLNLGHGAGAHVLKSFGRMLSDLVRGSDVVGRIGGEEFLICLYGVSPEALADYYDKLIHAARLQPYFYAGQRFHVTASVGATHFKGTHLALGQLIQQADETLYQAKRAGRDQWRMYTAVKPSKHALSWEI
;
A
#
# COMPACT_ATOMS: atom_id res chain seq x y z
N MET A 1 4.30 12.08 48.25
CA MET A 1 5.33 12.31 47.21
C MET A 1 5.07 11.50 45.92
N ALA A 2 4.75 10.20 46.01
CA ALA A 2 4.52 9.34 44.83
C ALA A 2 3.32 9.74 43.92
N LEU A 3 2.19 10.17 44.50
CA LEU A 3 0.99 10.58 43.74
C LEU A 3 1.18 11.85 42.90
N ALA A 4 2.02 12.77 43.36
CA ALA A 4 2.36 13.99 42.61
C ALA A 4 3.25 13.66 41.40
N LEU A 5 4.12 12.66 41.53
CA LEU A 5 5.01 12.21 40.46
C LEU A 5 4.23 11.49 39.35
N SER A 6 3.25 10.65 39.69
CA SER A 6 2.43 9.94 38.70
C SER A 6 1.55 10.90 37.90
N ALA A 7 0.95 11.89 38.58
CA ALA A 7 0.13 12.92 37.91
C ALA A 7 0.97 13.75 36.92
N LEU A 8 2.21 14.09 37.28
CA LEU A 8 3.13 14.83 36.42
C LEU A 8 3.56 14.01 35.19
N VAL A 9 3.88 12.72 35.38
CA VAL A 9 4.24 11.82 34.27
C VAL A 9 3.06 11.64 33.32
N THR A 10 1.84 11.43 33.81
CA THR A 10 0.64 11.33 32.95
C THR A 10 0.38 12.65 32.21
N ALA A 11 0.53 13.80 32.88
CA ALA A 11 0.32 15.12 32.28
C ALA A 11 1.35 15.48 31.19
N ILE A 12 2.52 14.84 31.17
CA ILE A 12 3.56 15.07 30.15
C ILE A 12 3.49 14.00 29.05
N VAL A 13 3.38 12.72 29.43
CA VAL A 13 3.40 11.58 28.50
C VAL A 13 2.10 11.50 27.69
N ALA A 14 0.94 11.75 28.31
CA ALA A 14 -0.34 11.67 27.60
C ALA A 14 -0.43 12.69 26.44
N PRO A 15 -0.12 14.00 26.60
CA PRO A 15 -0.10 14.92 25.47
C PRO A 15 0.99 14.58 24.44
N LEU A 16 2.15 14.05 24.85
CA LEU A 16 3.23 13.69 23.91
C LEU A 16 2.81 12.53 22.99
N VAL A 17 2.26 11.46 23.58
CA VAL A 17 1.74 10.30 22.85
C VAL A 17 0.50 10.66 22.05
N THR A 18 -0.41 11.47 22.62
CA THR A 18 -1.60 11.96 21.91
C THR A 18 -1.20 12.81 20.72
N TRP A 19 -0.20 13.68 20.85
CA TRP A 19 0.30 14.52 19.77
C TRP A 19 1.01 13.72 18.67
N GLN A 20 1.73 12.65 19.03
CA GLN A 20 2.30 11.72 18.06
C GLN A 20 1.22 10.97 17.27
N LEU A 21 0.16 10.50 17.95
CA LEU A 21 -0.98 9.84 17.31
C LEU A 21 -1.77 10.81 16.41
N VAL A 22 -1.98 12.04 16.87
CA VAL A 22 -2.60 13.12 16.10
C VAL A 22 -1.77 13.44 14.86
N ASN A 23 -0.44 13.57 14.99
CA ASN A 23 0.46 13.73 13.85
C ASN A 23 0.44 12.55 12.89
N MET A 24 0.29 11.32 13.38
CA MET A 24 0.10 10.14 12.54
C MET A 24 -1.22 10.22 11.76
N VAL A 25 -2.32 10.58 12.42
CA VAL A 25 -3.64 10.73 11.78
C VAL A 25 -3.63 11.87 10.76
N PHE A 26 -3.03 13.01 11.08
CA PHE A 26 -2.86 14.11 10.12
C PHE A 26 -1.95 13.73 8.96
N ARG A 27 -0.88 12.97 9.20
CA ARG A 27 0.02 12.48 8.15
C ARG A 27 -0.67 11.45 7.26
N ILE A 28 -1.53 10.58 7.81
CA ILE A 28 -2.41 9.67 7.05
C ILE A 28 -3.44 10.45 6.23
N HIS A 29 -4.05 11.49 6.80
CA HIS A 29 -4.97 12.35 6.05
C HIS A 29 -4.28 13.14 4.95
N GLN A 30 -3.05 13.61 5.18
CA GLN A 30 -2.23 14.30 4.20
C GLN A 30 -1.80 13.33 3.08
N LEU A 31 -1.35 12.11 3.44
CA LEU A 31 -1.08 11.02 2.51
C LEU A 31 -2.30 10.71 1.64
N GLN A 32 -3.48 10.59 2.24
CA GLN A 32 -4.74 10.37 1.53
C GLN A 32 -5.12 11.54 0.61
N ARG A 33 -4.82 12.78 1.00
CA ARG A 33 -5.07 13.97 0.17
C ARG A 33 -4.13 14.05 -1.02
N ASP A 34 -2.84 13.79 -0.79
CA ASP A 34 -1.79 13.85 -1.81
C ASP A 34 -1.97 12.68 -2.81
N LEU A 35 -2.36 11.49 -2.33
CA LEU A 35 -2.75 10.36 -3.18
C LEU A 35 -4.00 10.67 -4.03
N ARG A 36 -5.00 11.38 -3.49
CA ARG A 36 -6.19 11.78 -4.26
C ARG A 36 -5.89 12.78 -5.37
N GLN A 37 -4.85 13.60 -5.22
CA GLN A 37 -4.42 14.52 -6.28
C GLN A 37 -3.62 13.82 -7.38
N LEU A 38 -2.99 12.69 -7.07
CA LEU A 38 -2.23 11.87 -8.03
C LEU A 38 -3.08 10.77 -8.69
N ALA A 39 -4.15 10.30 -8.03
CA ALA A 39 -5.03 9.22 -8.50
C ALA A 39 -6.09 9.67 -9.52
N THR A 40 -5.69 10.47 -10.51
CA THR A 40 -6.54 10.73 -11.68
C THR A 40 -5.96 10.05 -12.91
N PHE A 41 -5.69 8.74 -12.91
CA PHE A 41 -5.53 8.00 -14.17
C PHE A 41 -5.85 6.50 -14.00
N ASP A 42 -6.60 6.00 -14.98
CA ASP A 42 -7.05 4.62 -15.24
C ASP A 42 -8.08 3.96 -14.30
N ALA A 43 -9.35 4.27 -14.57
CA ALA A 43 -10.45 3.36 -14.32
C ALA A 43 -10.21 2.04 -15.08
N LEU A 44 -9.89 0.98 -14.35
CA LEU A 44 -10.00 -0.38 -14.85
C LEU A 44 -11.51 -0.68 -15.12
N PRO A 45 -11.91 -1.07 -16.34
CA PRO A 45 -13.33 -1.18 -16.69
C PRO A 45 -14.03 -2.44 -16.15
N GLY A 46 -13.26 -3.41 -15.64
CA GLY A 46 -13.73 -4.78 -15.45
C GLY A 46 -14.72 -4.94 -14.29
N LEU A 47 -14.49 -4.25 -13.18
CA LEU A 47 -15.27 -4.43 -11.95
C LEU A 47 -16.51 -3.52 -11.91
N LEU A 48 -16.48 -2.39 -12.62
CA LEU A 48 -17.62 -1.50 -12.86
C LEU A 48 -18.70 -2.16 -13.75
N ASN A 49 -18.30 -3.09 -14.63
CA ASN A 49 -19.19 -3.79 -15.55
C ASN A 49 -19.95 -4.98 -14.92
N LEU A 50 -19.64 -5.36 -13.68
CA LEU A 50 -20.33 -6.46 -12.97
C LEU A 50 -21.68 -6.02 -12.34
N GLY A 51 -22.08 -4.77 -12.55
CA GLY A 51 -23.19 -4.13 -11.85
C GLY A 51 -22.76 -3.61 -10.47
N HIS A 52 -23.31 -2.46 -10.06
CA HIS A 52 -22.88 -1.74 -8.86
C HIS A 52 -22.85 -2.60 -7.57
N GLY A 53 -23.75 -3.59 -7.45
CA GLY A 53 -23.83 -4.46 -6.27
C GLY A 53 -22.72 -5.51 -6.19
N ALA A 54 -22.44 -6.22 -7.29
CA ALA A 54 -21.43 -7.28 -7.31
C ALA A 54 -20.02 -6.70 -7.14
N GLY A 55 -19.72 -5.61 -7.85
CA GLY A 55 -18.43 -4.94 -7.74
C GLY A 55 -18.15 -4.42 -6.32
N ALA A 56 -19.13 -3.76 -5.70
CA ALA A 56 -19.02 -3.30 -4.32
C ALA A 56 -18.78 -4.45 -3.33
N HIS A 57 -19.47 -5.58 -3.52
CA HIS A 57 -19.27 -6.77 -2.67
C HIS A 57 -17.86 -7.33 -2.81
N VAL A 58 -17.38 -7.51 -4.04
CA VAL A 58 -16.02 -8.01 -4.32
C VAL A 58 -14.98 -7.10 -3.68
N LEU A 59 -15.09 -5.78 -3.87
CA LEU A 59 -14.15 -4.81 -3.31
C LEU A 59 -14.15 -4.79 -1.79
N LYS A 60 -15.32 -4.96 -1.15
CA LYS A 60 -15.42 -5.05 0.31
C LYS A 60 -14.73 -6.32 0.82
N SER A 61 -14.97 -7.46 0.18
CA SER A 61 -14.35 -8.73 0.53
C SER A 61 -12.84 -8.72 0.30
N PHE A 62 -12.38 -8.09 -0.79
CA PHE A 62 -10.96 -7.91 -1.09
C PHE A 62 -10.28 -7.00 -0.06
N GLY A 63 -10.89 -5.86 0.29
CA GLY A 63 -10.36 -4.97 1.32
C GLY A 63 -10.27 -5.63 2.69
N ARG A 64 -11.24 -6.50 3.05
CA ARG A 64 -11.16 -7.30 4.27
C ARG A 64 -10.00 -8.28 4.24
N MET A 65 -9.85 -9.01 3.13
CA MET A 65 -8.72 -9.93 2.93
C MET A 65 -7.37 -9.22 3.10
N LEU A 66 -7.21 -8.04 2.49
CA LEU A 66 -5.98 -7.24 2.67
C LEU A 66 -5.79 -6.82 4.13
N SER A 67 -6.85 -6.45 4.83
CA SER A 67 -6.79 -6.06 6.25
C SER A 67 -6.37 -7.23 7.14
N ASP A 68 -6.78 -8.45 6.81
CA ASP A 68 -6.41 -9.67 7.55
C ASP A 68 -4.96 -10.11 7.27
N LEU A 69 -4.35 -9.65 6.16
CA LEU A 69 -2.97 -9.96 5.77
C LEU A 69 -1.92 -9.02 6.37
N VAL A 70 -2.32 -7.89 6.94
CA VAL A 70 -1.40 -6.89 7.46
C VAL A 70 -1.38 -6.86 8.99
N ARG A 71 -0.31 -6.30 9.58
CA ARG A 71 -0.21 -6.13 11.04
C ARG A 71 -0.94 -4.86 11.47
N GLY A 72 -1.25 -4.74 12.76
CA GLY A 72 -1.90 -3.52 13.29
C GLY A 72 -1.09 -2.22 13.13
N SER A 73 0.23 -2.32 12.89
CA SER A 73 1.10 -1.18 12.57
C SER A 73 1.03 -0.74 11.10
N ASP A 74 0.60 -1.63 10.22
CA ASP A 74 0.56 -1.41 8.78
C ASP A 74 -0.76 -0.71 8.38
N VAL A 75 -0.76 -0.09 7.21
CA VAL A 75 -1.92 0.66 6.72
C VAL A 75 -2.39 0.06 5.40
N VAL A 76 -3.69 -0.20 5.30
CA VAL A 76 -4.38 -0.57 4.06
C VAL A 76 -5.42 0.49 3.76
N GLY A 77 -5.45 0.98 2.52
CA GLY A 77 -6.42 1.97 2.08
C GLY A 77 -6.87 1.73 0.65
N ARG A 78 -8.15 1.98 0.37
CA ARG A 78 -8.66 2.05 -1.00
C ARG A 78 -8.50 3.48 -1.51
N ILE A 79 -7.73 3.65 -2.58
CA ILE A 79 -7.42 4.98 -3.14
C ILE A 79 -8.30 5.33 -4.34
N GLY A 80 -8.81 4.32 -5.05
CA GLY A 80 -9.61 4.50 -6.25
C GLY A 80 -10.69 3.41 -6.44
N GLY A 81 -11.15 3.25 -7.68
CA GLY A 81 -12.20 2.30 -8.06
C GLY A 81 -11.87 0.87 -7.61
N GLU A 82 -10.80 0.29 -8.13
CA GLU A 82 -10.32 -1.05 -7.73
C GLU A 82 -8.89 -1.03 -7.20
N GLU A 83 -8.41 0.16 -6.83
CA GLU A 83 -7.03 0.40 -6.42
C GLU A 83 -6.90 0.45 -4.91
N PHE A 84 -5.94 -0.31 -4.41
CA PHE A 84 -5.59 -0.38 -3.00
C PHE A 84 -4.11 -0.03 -2.80
N LEU A 85 -3.83 0.68 -1.72
CA LEU A 85 -2.50 0.98 -1.24
C LEU A 85 -2.26 0.22 0.06
N ILE A 86 -1.05 -0.35 0.19
CA ILE A 86 -0.58 -0.97 1.41
C ILE A 86 0.75 -0.33 1.82
N CYS A 87 0.83 0.16 3.05
CA CYS A 87 2.05 0.67 3.64
C CYS A 87 2.49 -0.28 4.75
N LEU A 88 3.63 -0.94 4.54
CA LEU A 88 4.23 -1.86 5.50
C LEU A 88 5.35 -1.17 6.27
N TYR A 89 5.40 -1.34 7.60
CA TYR A 89 6.42 -0.73 8.45
C TYR A 89 7.40 -1.76 9.01
N GLY A 90 8.69 -1.40 9.00
CA GLY A 90 9.73 -2.21 9.64
C GLY A 90 9.92 -3.61 9.03
N VAL A 91 9.54 -3.79 7.77
CA VAL A 91 9.70 -5.07 7.07
C VAL A 91 11.07 -5.13 6.43
N SER A 92 11.77 -6.24 6.63
CA SER A 92 13.07 -6.45 5.97
C SER A 92 12.86 -6.81 4.50
N PRO A 93 13.77 -6.43 3.59
CA PRO A 93 13.64 -6.73 2.16
C PRO A 93 13.41 -8.22 1.86
N GLU A 94 13.98 -9.10 2.66
CA GLU A 94 13.89 -10.56 2.50
C GLU A 94 12.48 -11.07 2.78
N ALA A 95 11.74 -10.44 3.70
CA ALA A 95 10.38 -10.83 4.04
C ALA A 95 9.32 -10.29 3.06
N LEU A 96 9.69 -9.33 2.19
CA LEU A 96 8.75 -8.70 1.27
C LEU A 96 8.30 -9.66 0.15
N ALA A 97 9.21 -10.47 -0.39
CA ALA A 97 8.86 -11.44 -1.43
C ALA A 97 7.79 -12.42 -0.95
N ASP A 98 8.02 -13.05 0.20
CA ASP A 98 7.06 -13.98 0.83
C ASP A 98 5.72 -13.31 1.13
N TYR A 99 5.73 -12.05 1.56
CA TYR A 99 4.51 -11.29 1.82
C TYR A 99 3.69 -11.11 0.53
N TYR A 100 4.33 -10.68 -0.56
CA TYR A 100 3.62 -10.45 -1.81
C TYR A 100 3.15 -11.74 -2.46
N ASP A 101 3.92 -12.83 -2.38
CA ASP A 101 3.47 -14.14 -2.85
C ASP A 101 2.23 -14.61 -2.09
N LYS A 102 2.20 -14.44 -0.76
CA LYS A 102 1.03 -14.72 0.06
C LYS A 102 -0.17 -13.86 -0.32
N LEU A 103 0.03 -12.58 -0.61
CA LEU A 103 -1.03 -11.66 -1.03
C LEU A 103 -1.64 -12.10 -2.37
N ILE A 104 -0.81 -12.35 -3.38
CA ILE A 104 -1.28 -12.81 -4.70
C ILE A 104 -2.02 -14.14 -4.56
N HIS A 105 -1.49 -15.08 -3.78
CA HIS A 105 -2.12 -16.36 -3.53
C HIS A 105 -3.47 -16.23 -2.80
N ALA A 106 -3.55 -15.40 -1.77
CA ALA A 106 -4.79 -15.14 -1.03
C ALA A 106 -5.86 -14.50 -1.91
N ALA A 107 -5.48 -13.53 -2.75
CA ALA A 107 -6.39 -12.92 -3.72
C ALA A 107 -6.99 -13.97 -4.66
N ARG A 108 -6.17 -14.91 -5.16
CA ARG A 108 -6.59 -15.97 -6.08
C ARG A 108 -7.50 -17.01 -5.43
N LEU A 109 -7.19 -17.42 -4.20
CA LEU A 109 -7.93 -18.47 -3.49
C LEU A 109 -9.22 -18.00 -2.85
N GLN A 110 -9.32 -16.71 -2.51
CA GLN A 110 -10.48 -16.19 -1.82
C GLN A 110 -11.76 -16.42 -2.66
N PRO A 111 -12.78 -17.07 -2.07
CA PRO A 111 -14.06 -17.23 -2.75
C PRO A 111 -14.84 -15.90 -2.73
N TYR A 112 -14.98 -15.27 -3.89
CA TYR A 112 -15.86 -14.13 -4.06
C TYR A 112 -17.21 -14.63 -4.59
N PHE A 113 -18.24 -14.60 -3.75
CA PHE A 113 -19.59 -15.01 -4.13
C PHE A 113 -20.56 -13.84 -4.03
N TYR A 114 -21.36 -13.62 -5.08
CA TYR A 114 -22.45 -12.66 -5.04
C TYR A 114 -23.64 -13.20 -5.84
N ALA A 115 -24.82 -13.18 -5.23
CA ALA A 115 -26.06 -13.71 -5.82
C ALA A 115 -25.93 -15.15 -6.40
N GLY A 116 -25.20 -16.03 -5.70
CA GLY A 116 -24.98 -17.42 -6.12
C GLY A 116 -23.93 -17.61 -7.24
N GLN A 117 -23.37 -16.53 -7.78
CA GLN A 117 -22.30 -16.58 -8.77
C GLN A 117 -20.92 -16.44 -8.11
N ARG A 118 -19.95 -17.21 -8.60
CA ARG A 118 -18.55 -17.14 -8.18
C ARG A 118 -17.78 -16.19 -9.10
N PHE A 119 -16.99 -15.31 -8.51
CA PHE A 119 -16.09 -14.41 -9.21
C PHE A 119 -14.65 -14.83 -8.98
N HIS A 120 -13.88 -14.86 -10.07
CA HIS A 120 -12.44 -15.06 -10.02
C HIS A 120 -11.77 -13.69 -10.01
N VAL A 121 -11.03 -13.41 -8.94
CA VAL A 121 -10.34 -12.14 -8.73
C VAL A 121 -8.86 -12.44 -8.54
N THR A 122 -8.03 -11.63 -9.19
CA THR A 122 -6.57 -11.67 -9.09
C THR A 122 -6.07 -10.29 -8.72
N ALA A 123 -4.86 -10.20 -8.17
CA ALA A 123 -4.24 -8.92 -7.86
C ALA A 123 -2.98 -8.71 -8.71
N SER A 124 -2.62 -7.45 -8.97
CA SER A 124 -1.29 -7.11 -9.46
C SER A 124 -0.72 -6.05 -8.54
N VAL A 125 0.54 -6.20 -8.15
CA VAL A 125 1.17 -5.35 -7.15
C VAL A 125 2.44 -4.75 -7.71
N GLY A 126 2.55 -3.42 -7.65
CA GLY A 126 3.80 -2.71 -7.77
C GLY A 126 4.25 -2.25 -6.39
N ALA A 127 5.50 -2.52 -6.07
CA ALA A 127 6.05 -2.27 -4.76
C ALA A 127 7.32 -1.44 -4.86
N THR A 128 7.57 -0.61 -3.85
CA THR A 128 8.87 0.03 -3.63
C THR A 128 9.25 -0.14 -2.17
N HIS A 129 10.55 -0.27 -1.92
CA HIS A 129 11.11 -0.33 -0.57
C HIS A 129 12.02 0.87 -0.35
N PHE A 130 11.82 1.54 0.77
CA PHE A 130 12.59 2.72 1.13
C PHE A 130 13.15 2.61 2.55
N LYS A 131 14.44 2.95 2.67
CA LYS A 131 15.16 3.04 3.93
C LYS A 131 15.84 4.41 4.01
N GLY A 132 15.42 5.27 4.94
CA GLY A 132 16.05 6.57 5.20
C GLY A 132 15.05 7.71 5.37
N THR A 133 15.52 8.95 5.25
CA THR A 133 14.75 10.19 5.48
C THR A 133 14.54 11.06 4.23
N HIS A 134 15.06 10.64 3.06
CA HIS A 134 15.26 11.53 1.92
C HIS A 134 14.41 11.29 0.65
N LEU A 135 13.51 10.29 0.59
CA LEU A 135 12.60 10.18 -0.56
C LEU A 135 11.29 10.91 -0.28
N ALA A 136 10.90 11.79 -1.21
CA ALA A 136 9.59 12.39 -1.20
C ALA A 136 8.54 11.32 -1.50
N LEU A 137 7.42 11.34 -0.78
CA LEU A 137 6.31 10.41 -0.94
C LEU A 137 5.89 10.22 -2.42
N GLY A 138 5.84 11.32 -3.19
CA GLY A 138 5.47 11.26 -4.61
C GLY A 138 6.38 10.35 -5.44
N GLN A 139 7.68 10.30 -5.13
CA GLN A 139 8.61 9.41 -5.82
C GLN A 139 8.34 7.94 -5.48
N LEU A 140 7.97 7.64 -4.24
CA LEU A 140 7.63 6.27 -3.83
C LEU A 140 6.36 5.79 -4.54
N ILE A 141 5.35 6.66 -4.64
CA ILE A 141 4.11 6.37 -5.36
C ILE A 141 4.41 6.12 -6.85
N GLN A 142 5.20 7.00 -7.47
CA GLN A 142 5.59 6.85 -8.88
C GLN A 142 6.31 5.52 -9.13
N GLN A 143 7.26 5.14 -8.28
CA GLN A 143 7.98 3.87 -8.41
C GLN A 143 7.05 2.66 -8.25
N ALA A 144 6.11 2.72 -7.30
CA ALA A 144 5.11 1.67 -7.11
C ALA A 144 4.17 1.57 -8.32
N ASP A 145 3.76 2.69 -8.91
CA ASP A 145 2.88 2.70 -10.08
C ASP A 145 3.59 2.18 -11.35
N GLU A 146 4.82 2.63 -11.61
CA GLU A 146 5.63 2.14 -12.73
C GLU A 146 5.83 0.61 -12.67
N THR A 147 6.07 0.09 -11.47
CA THR A 147 6.25 -1.36 -11.27
C THR A 147 4.94 -2.13 -11.33
N LEU A 148 3.83 -1.53 -10.89
CA LEU A 148 2.49 -2.08 -11.07
C LEU A 148 2.14 -2.19 -12.56
N TYR A 149 2.44 -1.16 -13.34
CA TYR A 149 2.27 -1.17 -14.79
C TYR A 149 3.06 -2.30 -15.44
N GLN A 150 4.31 -2.52 -15.02
CA GLN A 150 5.12 -3.65 -15.49
C GLN A 150 4.50 -5.01 -15.12
N ALA A 151 3.98 -5.17 -13.90
CA ALA A 151 3.30 -6.39 -13.47
C ALA A 151 2.04 -6.66 -14.32
N LYS A 152 1.26 -5.60 -14.63
CA LYS A 152 0.11 -5.68 -15.52
C LYS A 152 0.52 -6.10 -16.94
N ARG A 153 1.59 -5.50 -17.49
CA ARG A 153 2.11 -5.82 -18.84
C ARG A 153 2.70 -7.22 -18.95
N ALA A 154 3.25 -7.76 -17.86
CA ALA A 154 3.84 -9.09 -17.83
C ALA A 154 2.82 -10.22 -17.60
N GLY A 155 1.51 -9.94 -17.72
CA GLY A 155 0.46 -10.95 -17.64
C GLY A 155 -0.51 -10.81 -16.47
N ARG A 156 -0.38 -9.77 -15.63
CA ARG A 156 -1.16 -9.59 -14.38
C ARG A 156 -0.94 -10.75 -13.39
N ASP A 157 -1.76 -10.82 -12.34
CA ASP A 157 -1.72 -11.86 -11.28
C ASP A 157 -0.33 -12.12 -10.67
N GLN A 158 0.43 -11.03 -10.45
CA GLN A 158 1.81 -11.08 -9.97
C GLN A 158 2.21 -9.78 -9.29
N TRP A 159 3.35 -9.80 -8.60
CA TRP A 159 3.97 -8.62 -8.02
C TRP A 159 5.30 -8.28 -8.69
N ARG A 160 5.69 -7.01 -8.62
CA ARG A 160 7.03 -6.54 -8.99
C ARG A 160 7.52 -5.50 -7.99
N MET A 161 8.82 -5.53 -7.71
CA MET A 161 9.49 -4.56 -6.84
C MET A 161 10.34 -3.61 -7.66
N TYR A 162 10.29 -2.32 -7.29
CA TYR A 162 11.17 -1.32 -7.84
C TYR A 162 12.61 -1.66 -7.51
N THR A 163 13.43 -1.77 -8.55
CA THR A 163 14.86 -1.94 -8.41
C THR A 163 15.50 -0.66 -8.90
N ALA A 164 16.12 0.09 -7.98
CA ALA A 164 16.88 1.28 -8.36
C ALA A 164 17.96 0.85 -9.35
N VAL A 165 17.93 1.41 -10.57
CA VAL A 165 19.04 1.24 -11.51
C VAL A 165 20.24 1.96 -10.89
N LYS A 166 21.21 1.20 -10.38
CA LYS A 166 22.52 1.77 -10.03
C LYS A 166 23.07 2.38 -11.33
N PRO A 167 23.38 3.69 -11.38
CA PRO A 167 24.07 4.23 -12.54
C PRO A 167 25.37 3.44 -12.70
N SER A 168 25.56 2.84 -13.87
CA SER A 168 26.78 2.11 -14.18
C SER A 168 27.95 3.09 -14.10
N LYS A 169 29.04 2.70 -13.43
CA LYS A 169 30.27 3.50 -13.33
C LYS A 169 30.97 3.73 -14.69
N HIS A 170 30.35 3.35 -15.81
CA HIS A 170 30.94 3.38 -17.15
C HIS A 170 30.37 4.45 -18.09
N ALA A 171 29.50 5.35 -17.61
CA ALA A 171 28.91 6.41 -18.46
C ALA A 171 29.62 7.78 -18.37
N LEU A 172 30.87 7.83 -17.89
CA LEU A 172 31.71 9.04 -17.94
C LEU A 172 33.13 8.65 -18.35
N SER A 173 33.29 8.24 -19.60
CA SER A 173 34.55 8.36 -20.34
C SER A 173 34.29 9.17 -21.60
N TRP A 174 34.06 10.47 -21.42
CA TRP A 174 34.48 11.44 -22.42
C TRP A 174 35.52 12.30 -21.72
N GLU A 175 36.79 11.98 -21.89
CA GLU A 175 37.85 12.96 -21.72
C GLU A 175 38.43 13.20 -23.11
N ILE A 176 38.19 14.44 -23.57
CA ILE A 176 39.01 15.33 -24.41
C ILE A 176 39.66 14.72 -25.66
#